data_AF-C1GKP1-F1
#
_entry.id   AF-C1GKP1-F1
#
_cell.length_a   1.000
_cell.length_b   1.000
_cell.length_c   1.000
_cell.angle_alpha   90.00
_cell.angle_beta   90.00
_cell.angle_gamma   90.00
#
_symmetry.space_group_name_H-M   'P 1'
#
loop_
_entity.id
_entity.type
_entity.pdbx_description
1 polymer ?
#
loop_
_entity_poly.entity_id
_entity_poly.type
_entity_poly.pdbx_seq_one_letter_code
_entity_poly.pdbx_strand_id
1 'polypeptide(L)'
;MPPRTGPLGTPASNNMDRGEHEYGENSDSLSNTTKDPIKDKVDEFCKDAKIKLEEKHIVILTEVNYLEWKSSILADAHLIQVKDVLNKQQTAPSTTVPLEIELWNKKNELLYIRIFQSLNVTVRDSLGPLDENFYLVATIWKNLA
;
A
#
# COMPACT_ATOMS: atom_id res chain seq x y z
N MET A 1 -49.21 65.15 6.10
CA MET A 1 -48.63 65.30 4.75
C MET A 1 -48.44 63.91 4.13
N PRO A 2 -48.61 63.77 2.80
CA PRO A 2 -49.71 62.99 2.19
C PRO A 2 -49.25 61.64 1.56
N PRO A 3 -50.14 60.85 0.92
CA PRO A 3 -50.04 59.40 0.76
C PRO A 3 -49.36 59.00 -0.56
N ARG A 4 -48.99 57.71 -0.72
CA ARG A 4 -48.60 57.18 -2.04
C ARG A 4 -49.29 55.87 -2.36
N THR A 5 -50.45 56.03 -2.99
CA THR A 5 -50.92 55.34 -4.21
C THR A 5 -50.05 54.18 -4.72
N GLY A 6 -50.65 53.00 -4.85
CA GLY A 6 -50.31 52.07 -5.94
C GLY A 6 -51.01 52.49 -7.25
N PRO A 7 -51.23 51.57 -8.20
CA PRO A 7 -50.27 50.72 -8.91
C PRO A 7 -50.31 51.03 -10.43
N LEU A 8 -49.22 50.82 -11.19
CA LEU A 8 -49.35 50.69 -12.65
C LEU A 8 -48.08 50.11 -13.32
N GLY A 9 -48.28 49.09 -14.16
CA GLY A 9 -47.36 48.75 -15.24
C GLY A 9 -46.79 47.33 -15.21
N THR A 10 -47.55 46.35 -15.71
CA THR A 10 -46.98 45.35 -16.63
C THR A 10 -46.93 45.98 -18.03
N PRO A 11 -45.96 45.68 -18.92
CA PRO A 11 -45.96 44.36 -19.60
C PRO A 11 -44.59 43.82 -20.11
N ALA A 12 -44.66 42.60 -20.66
CA ALA A 12 -43.81 41.97 -21.68
C ALA A 12 -42.35 41.64 -21.29
N SER A 13 -42.03 40.35 -21.09
CA SER A 13 -41.62 39.38 -22.13
C SER A 13 -40.23 39.71 -22.70
N ASN A 14 -39.26 38.81 -22.48
CA ASN A 14 -38.35 38.28 -23.50
C ASN A 14 -37.36 37.27 -22.88
N ASN A 15 -37.56 35.99 -23.24
CA ASN A 15 -36.57 35.02 -23.71
C ASN A 15 -35.17 35.04 -23.08
N MET A 16 -34.89 34.02 -22.26
CA MET A 16 -33.64 33.26 -22.40
C MET A 16 -33.94 31.77 -22.32
N ASP A 17 -34.01 31.20 -23.52
CA ASP A 17 -33.77 29.81 -23.85
C ASP A 17 -32.46 29.33 -23.18
N ARG A 18 -32.58 28.39 -22.25
CA ARG A 18 -31.44 27.68 -21.66
C ARG A 18 -31.65 26.19 -21.93
N GLY A 19 -31.24 25.77 -23.11
CA GLY A 19 -31.07 24.36 -23.44
C GLY A 19 -30.03 23.74 -22.51
N GLU A 20 -30.49 22.92 -21.57
CA GLU A 20 -29.62 22.04 -20.81
C GLU A 20 -29.35 20.81 -21.69
N HIS A 21 -28.18 20.86 -22.35
CA HIS A 21 -27.57 19.71 -23.00
C HIS A 21 -27.30 18.62 -21.95
N GLU A 22 -28.06 17.53 -22.07
CA GLU A 22 -27.61 16.13 -22.02
C GLU A 22 -26.16 15.92 -21.55
N TYR A 23 -25.97 15.68 -20.25
CA TYR A 23 -24.76 15.03 -19.74
C TYR A 23 -25.00 13.51 -19.74
N GLY A 24 -24.77 12.91 -20.91
CA GLY A 24 -24.44 11.50 -21.00
C GLY A 24 -23.04 11.29 -20.42
N GLU A 25 -22.94 11.09 -19.11
CA GLU A 25 -21.71 10.61 -18.47
C GLU A 25 -21.59 9.09 -18.64
N ASN A 26 -21.45 8.64 -19.89
CA ASN A 26 -20.77 7.37 -20.15
C ASN A 26 -19.26 7.64 -20.07
N SER A 27 -18.75 7.70 -18.83
CA SER A 27 -17.32 7.54 -18.60
C SER A 27 -16.98 6.05 -18.50
N ASP A 28 -17.24 5.32 -19.59
CA ASP A 28 -16.45 4.12 -19.91
C ASP A 28 -15.04 4.62 -20.26
N SER A 29 -14.29 5.00 -19.23
CA SER A 29 -12.84 5.09 -19.30
C SER A 29 -12.34 3.65 -19.40
N LEU A 30 -12.47 3.08 -20.59
CA LEU A 30 -11.73 1.93 -21.04
C LEU A 30 -10.25 2.35 -21.02
N SER A 31 -9.65 2.24 -19.84
CA SER A 31 -8.22 2.39 -19.69
C SER A 31 -7.58 1.23 -20.42
N ASN A 32 -7.25 1.47 -21.68
CA ASN A 32 -6.34 0.65 -22.46
C ASN A 32 -4.95 0.84 -21.85
N THR A 33 -4.77 0.32 -20.63
CA THR A 33 -3.47 0.28 -19.97
C THR A 33 -2.64 -0.72 -20.76
N THR A 34 -1.65 -0.24 -21.49
CA THR A 34 -0.52 -1.04 -21.95
C THR A 34 -0.04 -1.87 -20.76
N LYS A 35 -0.37 -3.17 -20.75
CA LYS A 35 0.04 -4.09 -19.68
C LYS A 35 1.55 -4.09 -19.63
N ASP A 36 2.12 -3.55 -18.56
CA ASP A 36 3.54 -3.68 -18.29
C ASP A 36 3.78 -5.11 -17.79
N PRO A 37 4.43 -5.98 -18.59
CA PRO A 37 4.60 -7.38 -18.23
C PRO A 37 5.51 -7.58 -17.01
N ILE A 38 6.30 -6.57 -16.62
CA ILE A 38 7.09 -6.60 -15.38
C ILE A 38 6.15 -6.36 -14.20
N LYS A 39 5.37 -5.28 -14.26
CA LYS A 39 4.40 -4.92 -13.25
C LYS A 39 3.38 -6.03 -13.00
N ASP A 40 2.86 -6.64 -14.07
CA ASP A 40 1.88 -7.74 -13.96
C ASP A 40 2.45 -8.93 -13.17
N LYS A 41 3.71 -9.31 -13.42
CA LYS A 41 4.38 -10.41 -12.71
C LYS A 41 4.64 -10.08 -11.24
N VAL A 42 5.04 -8.84 -10.96
CA VAL A 42 5.28 -8.37 -9.60
C VAL A 42 3.96 -8.31 -8.82
N ASP A 43 2.89 -7.83 -9.44
CA ASP A 43 1.56 -7.76 -8.84
C ASP A 43 0.99 -9.15 -8.57
N GLU A 44 1.17 -10.10 -9.49
CA GLU A 44 0.79 -11.51 -9.29
C GLU A 44 1.51 -12.11 -8.08
N PHE A 45 2.83 -11.94 -8.01
CA PHE A 45 3.61 -12.37 -6.86
C PHE A 45 3.13 -11.72 -5.55
N CYS A 46 2.89 -10.41 -5.56
CA CYS A 46 2.45 -9.69 -4.37
C CYS A 46 1.07 -10.16 -3.88
N LYS A 47 0.14 -10.46 -4.79
CA LYS A 47 -1.18 -10.99 -4.45
C LYS A 47 -1.08 -12.36 -3.79
N ASP A 48 -0.34 -13.28 -4.42
CA ASP A 48 -0.12 -14.63 -3.89
C ASP A 48 0.57 -14.60 -2.52
N ALA A 49 1.62 -13.79 -2.37
CA ALA A 49 2.34 -13.64 -1.12
C ALA A 49 1.47 -13.04 -0.01
N LYS A 50 0.63 -12.04 -0.30
CA LYS A 50 -0.29 -11.45 0.68
C LYS A 50 -1.31 -12.47 1.17
N ILE A 51 -1.96 -13.20 0.27
CA ILE A 51 -2.93 -14.25 0.62
C ILE A 51 -2.29 -15.27 1.57
N LYS A 52 -1.10 -15.77 1.19
CA LYS A 52 -0.33 -16.74 1.99
C LYS A 52 0.07 -16.23 3.37
N LEU A 53 0.38 -14.94 3.50
CA LEU A 53 0.73 -14.33 4.78
C LEU A 53 -0.51 -14.02 5.64
N GLU A 54 -1.63 -13.64 5.03
CA GLU A 54 -2.89 -13.35 5.71
C GLU A 54 -3.56 -14.61 6.26
N GLU A 55 -3.45 -15.75 5.57
CA GLU A 55 -3.91 -17.06 6.06
C GLU A 55 -3.16 -17.52 7.33
N LYS A 56 -1.97 -16.95 7.59
CA LYS A 56 -1.15 -17.32 8.74
C LYS A 56 -1.40 -16.42 9.94
N HIS A 57 -1.64 -17.06 11.08
CA HIS A 57 -1.65 -16.42 12.38
C HIS A 57 -0.36 -15.62 12.64
N ILE A 58 -0.49 -14.36 13.06
CA ILE A 58 0.63 -13.50 13.43
C ILE A 58 0.98 -13.78 14.90
N VAL A 59 2.18 -14.30 15.14
CA VAL A 59 2.75 -14.35 16.49
C VAL A 59 3.19 -12.94 16.87
N ILE A 60 2.63 -12.38 17.94
CA ILE A 60 3.06 -11.06 18.45
C ILE A 60 4.26 -11.22 19.38
N LEU A 61 5.29 -10.41 19.19
CA LEU A 61 6.49 -10.40 20.03
C LEU A 61 6.15 -9.90 21.43
N THR A 62 6.48 -10.72 22.42
CA THR A 62 6.40 -10.44 23.85
C THR A 62 7.76 -10.73 24.48
N GLU A 63 7.91 -10.41 25.76
CA GLU A 63 9.15 -10.61 26.50
C GLU A 63 9.58 -12.09 26.61
N VAL A 64 8.63 -13.03 26.50
CA VAL A 64 8.88 -14.45 26.79
C VAL A 64 8.81 -15.38 25.58
N ASN A 65 8.27 -14.93 24.44
CA ASN A 65 8.04 -15.78 23.27
C ASN A 65 8.99 -15.50 22.09
N TYR A 66 10.15 -14.90 22.36
CA TYR A 66 11.11 -14.51 21.34
C TYR A 66 11.45 -15.62 20.33
N LEU A 67 11.71 -16.84 20.80
CA LEU A 67 12.08 -17.97 19.93
C LEU A 67 10.95 -18.41 19.01
N GLU A 68 9.70 -18.39 19.51
CA GLU A 68 8.51 -18.71 18.74
C GLU A 68 8.26 -17.64 17.67
N TRP A 69 8.29 -16.37 18.09
CA TRP A 69 8.18 -15.22 17.20
C TRP A 69 9.22 -15.27 16.08
N LYS A 70 10.50 -15.46 16.43
CA LYS A 70 11.61 -15.56 15.47
C LYS A 70 11.38 -16.70 14.47
N SER A 71 10.94 -17.85 14.94
CA SER A 71 10.64 -19.01 14.09
C SER A 71 9.49 -18.73 13.14
N SER A 72 8.45 -18.00 13.60
CA SER A 72 7.33 -17.55 12.75
C SER A 72 7.81 -16.64 11.63
N ILE A 73 8.63 -15.63 11.92
CA ILE A 73 9.15 -14.72 10.90
C ILE A 73 10.05 -15.45 9.89
N LEU A 74 10.89 -16.38 10.33
CA LEU A 74 11.70 -17.20 9.43
C LEU A 74 10.85 -18.08 8.51
N ALA A 75 9.76 -18.66 9.03
CA ALA A 75 8.82 -19.43 8.23
C ALA A 75 8.12 -18.56 7.17
N ASP A 76 7.77 -17.32 7.51
CA ASP A 76 7.16 -16.36 6.60
C ASP A 76 8.16 -15.90 5.53
N ALA A 77 9.40 -15.60 5.93
CA ALA A 77 10.47 -15.25 4.99
C ALA A 77 10.79 -16.40 4.03
N HIS A 78 10.69 -17.66 4.47
CA HIS A 78 10.84 -18.81 3.58
C HIS A 78 9.72 -18.89 2.56
N LEU A 79 8.47 -18.64 2.98
CA LEU A 79 7.28 -18.68 2.13
C LEU A 79 7.35 -17.71 0.95
N ILE A 80 7.86 -16.50 1.19
CA ILE A 80 8.03 -15.45 0.16
C ILE A 80 9.43 -15.44 -0.47
N GLN A 81 10.25 -16.46 -0.19
CA GLN A 81 11.58 -16.67 -0.76
C GLN A 81 12.61 -15.55 -0.45
N VAL A 82 12.58 -14.99 0.76
CA VAL A 82 13.61 -14.05 1.27
C VAL A 82 14.27 -14.47 2.58
N LYS A 83 14.25 -15.76 2.91
CA LYS A 83 14.96 -16.27 4.11
C LYS A 83 16.44 -15.86 4.19
N ASP A 84 17.10 -15.72 3.05
CA ASP A 84 18.52 -15.37 2.98
C ASP A 84 18.79 -13.90 3.33
N VAL A 85 17.80 -13.01 3.19
CA VAL A 85 17.86 -11.64 3.73
C VAL A 85 18.07 -11.69 5.24
N LEU A 86 17.34 -12.56 5.94
CA LEU A 86 17.42 -12.68 7.40
C LEU A 86 18.63 -13.49 7.87
N ASN A 87 18.91 -14.62 7.21
CA ASN A 87 19.93 -15.57 7.67
C ASN A 87 21.36 -15.17 7.26
N LYS A 88 21.51 -14.57 6.06
CA LYS A 88 22.81 -14.28 5.47
C LYS A 88 23.07 -12.79 5.31
N GLN A 89 22.15 -11.94 5.80
CA GLN A 89 22.18 -10.49 5.57
C GLN A 89 22.32 -10.18 4.08
N GLN A 90 21.61 -10.94 3.24
CA GLN A 90 21.68 -10.78 1.79
C GLN A 90 21.29 -9.34 1.43
N THR A 91 22.18 -8.65 0.73
CA THR A 91 21.96 -7.30 0.21
C THR A 91 21.28 -7.35 -1.15
N ALA A 92 20.91 -6.18 -1.69
CA ALA A 92 20.32 -6.08 -3.02
C ALA A 92 21.10 -6.90 -4.06
N PRO A 93 20.40 -7.62 -4.96
CA PRO A 93 21.04 -8.44 -5.98
C PRO A 93 21.91 -7.58 -6.90
N SER A 94 23.09 -8.08 -7.29
CA SER A 94 24.00 -7.39 -8.22
C SER A 94 23.52 -7.42 -9.69
N THR A 95 22.22 -7.59 -9.91
CA THR A 95 21.58 -7.70 -11.22
C THR A 95 21.16 -6.33 -11.73
N THR A 96 21.13 -6.18 -13.06
CA THR A 96 20.54 -5.00 -13.71
C THR A 96 19.15 -5.31 -14.28
N VAL A 97 18.64 -6.52 -14.08
CA VAL A 97 17.34 -6.96 -14.60
C VAL A 97 16.23 -6.27 -13.79
N PRO A 98 15.40 -5.40 -14.40
CA PRO A 98 14.41 -4.59 -13.66
C PRO A 98 13.42 -5.44 -12.87
N LEU A 99 12.96 -6.56 -13.46
CA LEU A 99 12.05 -7.51 -12.79
C LEU A 99 12.64 -8.09 -11.50
N GLU A 100 13.93 -8.42 -11.49
CA GLU A 100 14.59 -9.00 -10.31
C GLU A 100 14.76 -7.96 -9.20
N ILE A 101 15.08 -6.72 -9.57
CA ILE A 101 15.17 -5.59 -8.63
C ILE A 101 13.80 -5.31 -8.00
N GLU A 102 12.74 -5.26 -8.82
CA GLU A 102 11.40 -4.95 -8.32
C GLU A 102 10.84 -6.07 -7.44
N LEU A 103 11.02 -7.34 -7.84
CA LEU A 103 10.66 -8.48 -7.00
C LEU A 103 11.44 -8.49 -5.68
N TRP A 104 12.73 -8.15 -5.72
CA TRP A 104 13.53 -8.01 -4.50
C TRP A 104 12.95 -6.96 -3.56
N ASN A 105 12.65 -5.77 -4.08
CA ASN A 105 12.07 -4.68 -3.30
C ASN A 105 10.73 -5.09 -2.68
N LYS A 106 9.84 -5.69 -3.47
CA LYS A 106 8.52 -6.13 -3.00
C LYS A 106 8.59 -7.23 -1.95
N LYS A 107 9.49 -8.19 -2.09
CA LYS A 107 9.68 -9.22 -1.07
C LYS A 107 10.18 -8.64 0.26
N ASN A 108 11.11 -7.67 0.21
CA ASN A 108 11.60 -6.99 1.40
C ASN A 108 10.50 -6.13 2.05
N GLU A 109 9.70 -5.43 1.25
CA GLU A 109 8.53 -4.67 1.72
C GLU A 109 7.53 -5.58 2.46
N LEU A 110 7.19 -6.73 1.88
CA LEU A 110 6.27 -7.69 2.50
C LEU A 110 6.82 -8.25 3.82
N LEU A 111 8.11 -8.59 3.86
CA LEU A 111 8.75 -9.08 5.07
C LEU A 111 8.81 -7.99 6.16
N TYR A 112 9.11 -6.76 5.77
CA TYR A 112 9.08 -5.60 6.66
C TYR A 112 7.70 -5.43 7.31
N ILE A 113 6.64 -5.39 6.49
CA ILE A 113 5.27 -5.24 6.97
C ILE A 113 4.95 -6.36 7.96
N ARG A 114 5.32 -7.60 7.62
CA ARG A 114 5.08 -8.77 8.48
C ARG A 114 5.77 -8.66 9.83
N ILE A 115 7.07 -8.29 9.83
CA ILE A 115 7.83 -8.05 11.06
C ILE A 115 7.17 -6.94 11.86
N PHE A 116 6.90 -5.78 11.25
CA PHE A 116 6.31 -4.65 11.94
C PHE A 116 4.95 -4.98 12.57
N GLN A 117 4.05 -5.65 11.84
CA GLN A 117 2.76 -6.15 12.33
C GLN A 117 2.88 -7.14 13.49
N SER A 118 3.99 -7.85 13.58
CA SER A 118 4.26 -8.81 14.65
C SER A 118 4.89 -8.17 15.90
N LEU A 119 5.37 -6.93 15.84
CA LEU A 119 5.91 -6.24 17.03
C LEU A 119 4.78 -5.76 17.93
N ASN A 120 4.99 -5.80 19.25
CA ASN A 120 4.09 -5.13 20.19
C ASN A 120 4.24 -3.61 20.12
N VAL A 121 3.27 -2.89 20.69
CA VAL A 121 3.21 -1.42 20.62
C VAL A 121 4.46 -0.76 21.20
N THR A 122 4.93 -1.20 22.37
CA THR A 122 6.11 -0.63 23.03
C THR A 122 7.39 -0.77 22.20
N VAL A 123 7.59 -1.93 21.56
CA VAL A 123 8.75 -2.18 20.69
C VAL A 123 8.64 -1.33 19.42
N ARG A 124 7.43 -1.17 18.86
CA ARG A 124 7.21 -0.27 17.71
C ARG A 124 7.53 1.17 18.05
N ASP A 125 7.05 1.67 19.19
CA ASP A 125 7.28 3.05 19.62
C ASP A 125 8.77 3.32 19.86
N SER A 126 9.51 2.31 20.32
CA SER A 126 10.96 2.39 20.55
C SER A 126 11.80 2.40 19.27
N LEU A 127 11.24 1.91 18.14
CA LEU A 127 11.94 1.89 16.85
C LEU A 127 11.94 3.27 16.15
N GLY A 128 11.11 4.21 16.60
CA GLY A 128 11.00 5.55 16.02
C GLY A 128 10.41 5.55 14.60
N PRO A 129 10.41 6.70 13.90
CA PRO A 129 9.98 6.76 12.50
C PRO A 129 10.91 5.89 11.64
N LEU A 130 10.33 4.85 11.06
CA LEU A 130 11.04 3.93 10.19
C LEU A 130 11.20 4.61 8.83
N ASP A 131 12.44 4.99 8.51
CA ASP A 131 12.79 5.51 7.19
C ASP A 131 12.46 4.44 6.12
N GLU A 132 11.97 4.85 4.95
CA GLU A 132 11.40 3.96 3.91
C GLU A 132 12.44 3.05 3.21
N ASN A 133 13.60 2.87 3.81
CA ASN A 133 14.74 2.23 3.20
C ASN A 133 14.68 0.71 3.37
N PHE A 134 14.69 -0.04 2.26
CA PHE A 134 14.63 -1.51 2.24
C PHE A 134 15.72 -2.21 3.07
N TYR A 135 16.83 -1.52 3.35
CA TYR A 135 17.90 -1.97 4.24
C TYR A 135 17.48 -2.04 5.73
N LEU A 136 16.32 -1.50 6.11
CA LEU A 136 15.83 -1.57 7.48
C LEU A 136 15.44 -2.98 7.90
N VAL A 137 14.97 -3.88 7.03
CA VAL A 137 14.52 -5.22 7.45
C VAL A 137 15.64 -6.00 8.13
N ALA A 138 16.81 -6.05 7.49
CA ALA A 138 17.99 -6.69 8.07
C ALA A 138 18.46 -5.96 9.33
N THR A 139 18.32 -4.64 9.38
CA THR A 139 18.72 -3.81 10.53
C THR A 139 17.80 -4.03 11.74
N ILE A 140 16.49 -4.00 11.55
CA ILE A 140 15.48 -4.32 12.57
C ILE A 140 15.68 -5.75 13.05
N TRP A 141 15.84 -6.69 12.12
CA TRP A 141 16.08 -8.09 12.46
C TRP A 141 17.33 -8.27 13.33
N LYS A 142 18.42 -7.58 13.01
CA LYS A 142 19.66 -7.60 13.80
C LYS A 142 19.49 -6.93 15.17
N ASN A 143 18.74 -5.83 15.26
CA ASN A 143 18.48 -5.16 16.53
C ASN A 143 17.55 -5.95 17.45
N LEU A 144 16.76 -6.86 16.88
CA LEU A 144 15.90 -7.79 17.60
C LEU A 144 16.54 -9.17 17.82
N ALA A 145 17.79 -9.41 17.38
CA ALA A 145 18.47 -10.71 17.46
C ALA A 145 19.70 -10.68 18.36
#